data_AF-A0A6M3XMQ2-F1
#
_entry.id   AF-A0A6M3XMQ2-F1
#
_cell.length_a   1.000
_cell.length_b   1.000
_cell.length_c   1.000
_cell.angle_alpha   90.00
_cell.angle_beta   90.00
_cell.angle_gamma   90.00
#
_symmetry.space_group_name_H-M   'P 1'
#
loop_
_entity.id
_entity.type
_entity.pdbx_description
1 polymer ?
#
loop_
_entity_poly.entity_id
_entity_poly.type
_entity_poly.pdbx_seq_one_letter_code
_entity_poly.pdbx_strand_id
1 'polypeptide(L)'
;ALNLTLDSAYQGVTASGLTAYRDPTLFAIDNGDAVNKLTVTRSGNVGIGTTNPANLLTLHGAGMLQLQANTSVMTCDGTNAGGIYYNGGTYKHYGCNSTDWLALY
;
A
#
# COMPACT_ATOMS: atom_id res chain seq x y z
N ALA A 1 -22.43 -0.53 -24.41
CA ALA A 1 -22.49 -1.64 -23.42
C ALA A 1 -21.12 -1.76 -22.79
N LEU A 2 -21.02 -1.98 -21.47
CA LEU A 2 -19.74 -2.34 -20.85
C LEU A 2 -19.40 -3.75 -21.33
N ASN A 3 -18.43 -3.86 -22.23
CA ASN A 3 -17.95 -5.15 -22.69
C ASN A 3 -16.81 -5.59 -21.78
N LEU A 4 -16.89 -6.83 -21.29
CA LEU A 4 -15.82 -7.49 -20.55
C LEU A 4 -14.87 -8.14 -21.55
N THR A 5 -13.62 -7.69 -21.61
CA THR A 5 -12.58 -8.25 -22.49
C THR A 5 -11.63 -9.11 -21.67
N LEU A 6 -11.35 -10.32 -22.17
CA LEU A 6 -10.40 -11.25 -21.57
C LEU A 6 -9.18 -11.33 -22.50
N ASP A 7 -8.05 -10.80 -22.06
CA ASP A 7 -6.78 -10.88 -22.77
C ASP A 7 -5.79 -11.60 -21.86
N SER A 8 -5.52 -12.87 -22.15
CA SER A 8 -4.46 -13.62 -21.49
C SER A 8 -3.52 -14.20 -22.55
N ALA A 9 -2.22 -13.97 -22.40
CA ALA A 9 -1.17 -14.60 -23.23
C ALA A 9 -1.10 -16.13 -23.07
N TYR A 10 -1.79 -16.68 -22.08
CA TYR A 10 -1.88 -18.12 -21.80
C TYR A 10 -3.05 -18.75 -22.57
N GLN A 11 -2.74 -19.66 -23.49
CA GLN A 11 -3.66 -20.20 -24.51
C GLN A 11 -4.64 -21.27 -23.99
N GLY A 12 -4.87 -21.36 -22.67
CA GLY A 12 -5.61 -22.45 -22.03
C GLY A 12 -6.82 -22.03 -21.19
N VAL A 13 -7.21 -20.75 -21.18
CA VAL A 13 -8.31 -20.27 -20.31
C VAL A 13 -9.60 -20.15 -21.12
N THR A 14 -10.55 -21.06 -20.89
CA THR A 14 -11.95 -20.86 -21.28
C THR A 14 -12.71 -20.23 -20.12
N ALA A 15 -13.10 -18.95 -20.24
CA ALA A 15 -13.95 -18.32 -19.24
C ALA A 15 -15.43 -18.53 -19.58
N SER A 16 -15.99 -19.65 -19.11
CA SER A 16 -17.43 -19.93 -19.20
C SER A 16 -18.15 -19.42 -17.95
N GLY A 17 -19.21 -18.63 -18.12
CA GLY A 17 -20.06 -18.17 -17.00
C GLY A 17 -19.58 -16.90 -16.27
N LEU A 18 -18.68 -16.11 -16.85
CA LEU A 18 -18.14 -14.91 -16.19
C LEU A 18 -19.18 -13.78 -16.12
N THR A 19 -19.55 -13.38 -14.90
CA THR A 19 -20.38 -12.20 -14.62
C THR A 19 -19.51 -11.11 -13.99
N ALA A 20 -19.40 -9.94 -14.63
CA ALA A 20 -18.71 -8.80 -14.04
C ALA A 20 -19.59 -8.14 -12.96
N TYR A 21 -19.37 -8.50 -11.71
CA TYR A 21 -19.98 -7.84 -10.56
C TYR A 21 -19.16 -6.59 -10.18
N ARG A 22 -19.84 -5.46 -9.95
CA ARG A 22 -19.21 -4.22 -9.47
C ARG A 22 -19.11 -4.30 -7.94
N ASP A 23 -18.03 -4.86 -7.43
CA ASP A 23 -17.80 -4.95 -5.98
C ASP A 23 -17.35 -3.58 -5.39
N PRO A 24 -17.85 -3.19 -4.20
CA PRO A 24 -17.51 -1.94 -3.50
C PRO A 24 -16.03 -1.72 -3.17
N THR A 25 -15.18 -2.76 -3.18
CA THR A 25 -13.72 -2.60 -3.10
C THR A 25 -13.09 -2.88 -4.47
N LEU A 26 -12.27 -1.93 -4.95
CA LEU A 26 -11.75 -1.93 -6.32
C LEU A 26 -10.80 -3.11 -6.58
N PHE A 27 -10.07 -3.53 -5.55
CA PHE A 27 -9.15 -4.66 -5.60
C PHE A 27 -8.90 -5.21 -4.19
N ALA A 28 -8.98 -6.52 -4.01
CA ALA A 28 -8.67 -7.20 -2.74
C ALA A 28 -7.87 -8.49 -2.99
N ILE A 29 -6.93 -8.78 -2.10
CA ILE A 29 -6.20 -10.06 -2.08
C ILE A 29 -6.50 -10.77 -0.77
N ASP A 30 -7.08 -11.96 -0.88
CA ASP A 30 -7.38 -12.86 0.22
C ASP A 30 -6.41 -14.04 0.24
N ASN A 31 -5.92 -14.42 1.42
CA ASN A 31 -5.01 -15.57 1.57
C ASN A 31 -5.72 -16.84 2.09
N GLY A 32 -7.05 -16.86 2.15
CA GLY A 32 -7.84 -17.99 2.67
C GLY A 32 -8.15 -17.97 4.17
N ASP A 33 -7.55 -17.08 4.97
CA ASP A 33 -7.79 -16.97 6.43
C ASP A 33 -8.86 -15.93 6.82
N ALA A 34 -9.78 -15.59 5.90
CA ALA A 34 -10.85 -14.60 6.10
C ALA A 34 -10.40 -13.17 6.52
N VAL A 35 -9.13 -12.82 6.30
CA VAL A 35 -8.61 -11.46 6.48
C VAL A 35 -8.04 -10.98 5.16
N ASN A 36 -8.65 -9.94 4.58
CA ASN A 36 -8.09 -9.29 3.41
C ASN A 36 -6.70 -8.76 3.78
N LYS A 37 -5.68 -9.29 3.11
CA LYS A 37 -4.28 -8.92 3.38
C LYS A 37 -3.96 -7.58 2.76
N LEU A 38 -4.55 -7.30 1.60
CA LEU A 38 -4.49 -6.03 0.91
C LEU A 38 -5.89 -5.68 0.40
N THR A 39 -6.36 -4.48 0.72
CA THR A 39 -7.60 -3.91 0.21
C THR A 39 -7.29 -2.58 -0.44
N VAL A 40 -7.79 -2.35 -1.65
CA VAL A 40 -7.83 -1.03 -2.29
C VAL A 40 -9.29 -0.66 -2.49
N THR A 41 -9.75 0.37 -1.80
CA THR A 41 -11.13 0.83 -1.92
C THR A 41 -11.32 1.61 -3.22
N ARG A 42 -12.58 1.84 -3.62
CA ARG A 42 -12.88 2.71 -4.76
C ARG A 42 -12.45 4.16 -4.56
N SER A 43 -12.21 4.60 -3.33
CA SER A 43 -11.66 5.93 -3.02
C SER A 43 -10.13 5.98 -3.08
N GLY A 44 -9.46 4.87 -3.38
CA GLY A 44 -8.01 4.78 -3.44
C GLY A 44 -7.33 4.55 -2.09
N ASN A 45 -8.10 4.28 -1.03
CA ASN A 45 -7.51 3.95 0.27
C ASN A 45 -6.97 2.52 0.23
N VAL A 46 -5.75 2.35 0.72
CA VAL A 46 -5.06 1.07 0.82
C VAL A 46 -5.10 0.59 2.28
N GLY A 47 -5.73 -0.55 2.52
CA GLY A 47 -5.74 -1.25 3.78
C GLY A 47 -4.81 -2.46 3.73
N ILE A 48 -3.93 -2.61 4.71
CA ILE A 48 -3.17 -3.86 4.93
C ILE A 48 -3.69 -4.49 6.23
N GLY A 49 -4.28 -5.69 6.13
CA GLY A 49 -4.93 -6.37 7.26
C GLY A 49 -6.27 -5.75 7.71
N THR A 50 -6.87 -4.89 6.89
CA THR A 50 -8.21 -4.31 7.09
C THR A 50 -8.93 -4.15 5.76
N THR A 51 -10.26 -4.28 5.80
CA THR A 51 -11.16 -4.07 4.64
C THR A 51 -11.73 -2.67 4.57
N ASN A 52 -11.62 -1.88 5.65
CA ASN A 52 -12.27 -0.58 5.78
C ASN A 52 -11.27 0.51 6.21
N PRO A 53 -10.25 0.82 5.40
CA PRO A 53 -9.25 1.83 5.71
C PRO A 53 -9.86 3.24 5.79
N ALA A 54 -9.70 3.90 6.94
CA ALA A 54 -10.19 5.26 7.18
C ALA A 54 -9.28 6.34 6.54
N ASN A 55 -8.01 6.01 6.31
CA ASN A 55 -7.01 6.89 5.71
C ASN A 55 -6.47 6.28 4.41
N LEU A 56 -5.76 7.08 3.60
CA LEU A 56 -5.13 6.65 2.34
C LEU A 56 -4.29 5.38 2.50
N LEU A 57 -3.60 5.24 3.64
CA LEU A 57 -2.93 4.00 4.03
C LEU A 57 -3.32 3.67 5.47
N THR A 58 -3.90 2.49 5.69
CA THR A 58 -4.24 1.98 7.02
C THR A 58 -3.65 0.58 7.19
N LEU A 59 -2.89 0.37 8.26
CA LEU A 59 -2.33 -0.92 8.63
C LEU A 59 -3.04 -1.40 9.88
N HIS A 60 -3.49 -2.66 9.89
CA HIS A 60 -4.18 -3.26 11.03
C HIS A 60 -3.66 -4.69 11.28
N GLY A 61 -3.33 -5.00 12.53
CA GLY A 61 -2.75 -6.30 12.95
C GLY A 61 -1.51 -6.14 13.84
N ALA A 62 -0.89 -7.27 14.21
CA ALA A 62 0.25 -7.31 15.13
C ALA A 62 1.63 -7.14 14.47
N GLY A 63 1.68 -6.80 13.18
CA GLY A 63 2.93 -6.60 12.44
C GLY A 63 3.52 -5.20 12.65
N MET A 64 4.84 -5.08 12.50
CA MET A 64 5.53 -3.78 12.49
C MET A 64 5.53 -3.17 11.09
N LEU A 65 5.35 -1.86 10.99
CA LEU A 65 5.74 -1.11 9.79
C LEU A 65 7.27 -0.95 9.81
N GLN A 66 7.96 -1.76 9.02
CA GLN A 66 9.41 -1.66 8.89
C GLN A 66 9.77 -0.71 7.74
N LEU A 67 10.56 0.32 8.06
CA LEU A 67 11.23 1.14 7.07
C LEU A 67 12.65 0.60 6.91
N GLN A 68 13.04 0.26 5.68
CA GLN A 68 14.41 -0.22 5.44
C GLN A 68 15.43 0.85 5.85
N ALA A 69 16.53 0.39 6.45
CA ALA A 69 17.63 1.26 6.82
C ALA A 69 18.20 1.93 5.57
N ASN A 70 18.18 3.26 5.55
CA ASN A 70 18.90 4.03 4.56
C ASN A 70 20.27 4.42 5.13
N THR A 71 21.33 4.08 4.41
CA THR A 71 22.72 4.45 4.72
C THR A 71 23.25 5.53 3.79
N SER A 72 22.49 5.89 2.75
CA SER A 72 22.80 6.99 1.82
C SER A 72 22.23 8.31 2.37
N VAL A 73 22.91 9.42 2.06
CA VAL A 73 22.41 10.76 2.42
C VAL A 73 21.12 11.03 1.66
N MET A 74 19.99 11.13 2.37
CA MET A 74 18.75 11.66 1.82
C MET A 74 18.75 13.18 1.98
N THR A 75 18.39 13.93 0.94
CA THR A 75 18.13 15.37 1.09
C THR A 75 16.76 15.57 1.74
N CYS A 76 16.69 16.47 2.72
CA CYS A 76 15.42 17.03 3.15
C CYS A 76 15.29 18.40 2.48
N ASP A 77 14.27 18.53 1.64
CA ASP A 77 13.96 19.72 0.87
C ASP A 77 12.43 19.84 0.73
N GLY A 78 11.95 20.90 0.06
CA GLY A 78 10.52 21.11 -0.17
C GLY A 78 9.82 19.97 -0.93
N THR A 79 10.54 19.19 -1.73
CA THR A 79 9.98 18.04 -2.46
C THR A 79 9.81 16.82 -1.53
N ASN A 80 10.74 16.64 -0.60
CA ASN A 80 10.75 15.51 0.34
C ASN A 80 10.06 15.83 1.69
N ALA A 81 9.47 17.02 1.83
CA ALA A 81 8.76 17.44 3.03
C ALA A 81 7.67 16.42 3.44
N GLY A 82 7.63 16.07 4.72
CA GLY A 82 6.73 15.05 5.27
C GLY A 82 7.23 13.61 5.08
N GLY A 83 8.33 13.38 4.36
CA GLY A 83 8.98 12.08 4.28
C GLY A 83 9.42 11.57 5.64
N ILE A 84 9.38 10.25 5.82
CA ILE A 84 9.90 9.54 7.00
C ILE A 84 10.96 8.56 6.53
N TYR A 85 12.14 8.57 7.16
CA TYR A 85 13.16 7.56 6.92
C TYR A 85 13.72 6.98 8.21
N TYR A 86 14.29 5.78 8.12
CA TYR A 86 15.02 5.15 9.20
C TYR A 86 16.53 5.19 8.90
N ASN A 87 17.30 5.82 9.79
CA ASN A 87 18.75 5.90 9.68
C ASN A 87 19.38 4.68 10.35
N GLY A 88 20.06 3.84 9.57
CA GLY A 88 20.71 2.62 10.09
C GLY A 88 21.94 2.88 10.97
N GLY A 89 22.59 4.04 10.83
CA GLY A 89 23.77 4.40 11.62
C GLY A 89 23.45 4.96 13.00
N THR A 90 22.32 5.67 13.13
CA THR A 90 21.87 6.23 14.41
C THR A 90 20.71 5.45 15.04
N TYR A 91 20.16 4.45 14.33
CA TYR A 91 19.00 3.65 14.72
C TYR A 91 17.77 4.50 15.08
N LYS A 92 17.57 5.62 14.39
CA LYS A 92 16.48 6.57 14.64
C LYS A 92 15.61 6.76 13.41
N HIS A 93 14.33 7.03 13.65
CA HIS A 93 13.43 7.55 12.64
C HIS A 93 13.60 9.07 12.55
N TYR A 94 13.45 9.60 11.34
CA TYR A 94 13.50 11.04 11.10
C TYR A 94 12.35 11.46 10.19
N GLY A 95 11.82 12.66 10.42
CA GLY A 95 10.86 13.33 9.54
C GLY A 95 11.50 14.54 8.85
N CYS A 96 11.16 14.77 7.58
CA CYS A 96 11.65 15.94 6.84
C CYS A 96 10.68 17.12 7.00
N ASN A 97 11.19 18.25 7.50
CA ASN A 97 10.41 19.50 7.67
C ASN A 97 10.58 20.49 6.50
N SER A 98 11.03 20.02 5.33
CA SER A 98 11.44 20.77 4.13
C SER A 98 12.83 21.39 4.09
N THR A 99 13.57 21.41 5.21
CA THR A 99 14.97 21.90 5.23
C THR A 99 15.90 20.94 5.96
N ASP A 100 15.39 20.22 6.96
CA ASP A 100 16.17 19.40 7.87
C ASP A 100 15.47 18.08 8.20
N TRP A 101 16.30 17.05 8.42
CA TRP A 101 15.85 15.79 9.01
C TRP A 101 15.82 15.92 10.53
N LEU A 102 14.63 15.89 11.10
CA LEU A 102 14.42 15.94 12.54
C LEU A 102 14.19 14.54 13.08
N ALA A 103 14.92 14.15 14.12
CA ALA A 103 14.71 12.85 14.77
C ALA A 103 13.29 12.79 15.37
N LEU A 104 12.57 11.72 15.07
CA LEU A 104 11.29 11.40 15.68
C LEU A 104 11.62 10.56 16.93
N TYR A 105 11.43 11.17 18.11
CA TYR A 105 11.70 10.55 19.41
C TYR A 105 10.41 10.26 20.16
#